data_AF-A1WPA4-F1
#
_entry.id   AF-A1WPA4-F1
#
_cell.length_a   1.000
_cell.length_b   1.000
_cell.length_c   1.000
_cell.angle_alpha   90.00
_cell.angle_beta   90.00
_cell.angle_gamma   90.00
#
_symmetry.space_group_name_H-M   'P 1'
#
loop_
_entity.id
_entity.type
_entity.pdbx_description
1 polymer ?
#
loop_
_entity_poly.entity_id
_entity_poly.type
_entity_poly.pdbx_seq_one_letter_code
_entity_poly.pdbx_strand_id
1 'polypeptide(L)'
;MIEIKNQFARHSLLWIWVLPLALVFLTPAVVDREQMRVPREEVKTMLLLGQDAERVTRRADALYQSMFVATGAVGWTQKLLTSQGKSTDPVFFRNLARETRKYHDNLWNMVYRAVWRLAGLWPTFLALMLALALPALIDGLVVRAKKVDMFRSHNPVFFWSAGHLFVMVMGVFLVLPLLPFTISISILYGAVAAIALALWVTASNFQTGV
;
A
#
# COMPACT_ATOMS: atom_id res chain seq x y z
N MET A 1 28.00 -4.80 -30.23
CA MET A 1 27.18 -4.07 -29.26
C MET A 1 26.48 -5.11 -28.39
N ILE A 2 26.92 -5.32 -27.15
CA ILE A 2 26.26 -6.29 -26.26
C ILE A 2 25.06 -5.57 -25.66
N GLU A 3 23.86 -5.93 -26.12
CA GLU A 3 22.61 -5.47 -25.51
C GLU A 3 22.50 -6.15 -24.14
N ILE A 4 22.92 -5.46 -23.07
CA ILE A 4 22.64 -5.90 -21.71
C ILE A 4 21.14 -5.74 -21.52
N LYS A 5 20.36 -6.76 -21.88
CA LYS A 5 18.93 -6.82 -21.57
C LYS A 5 18.79 -6.63 -20.07
N ASN A 6 18.14 -5.54 -19.67
CA ASN A 6 17.87 -5.21 -18.28
C ASN A 6 16.79 -6.15 -17.70
N GLN A 7 17.10 -7.44 -17.68
CA GLN A 7 16.31 -8.51 -17.10
C GLN A 7 16.15 -8.28 -15.60
N PHE A 8 17.14 -7.63 -14.98
CA PHE A 8 17.14 -7.31 -13.55
C PHE A 8 16.06 -6.28 -13.19
N ALA A 9 16.01 -5.11 -13.83
CA ALA A 9 14.95 -4.13 -13.54
C ALA A 9 13.55 -4.68 -13.87
N ARG A 10 13.43 -5.50 -14.92
CA ARG A 10 12.16 -6.16 -15.26
C ARG A 10 11.73 -7.18 -14.21
N HIS A 11 12.67 -7.98 -13.68
CA HIS A 11 12.40 -8.89 -12.57
C HIS A 11 12.09 -8.12 -11.28
N SER A 12 12.82 -7.06 -10.96
CA SER A 12 12.55 -6.24 -9.77
C SER A 12 11.18 -5.56 -9.85
N LEU A 13 10.76 -5.06 -11.02
CA LEU A 13 9.40 -4.54 -11.23
C LEU A 13 8.33 -5.60 -10.96
N LEU A 14 8.53 -6.83 -11.47
CA LEU A 14 7.60 -7.93 -11.23
C LEU A 14 7.49 -8.27 -9.73
N TRP A 15 8.63 -8.52 -9.08
CA TRP A 15 8.65 -9.00 -7.69
C TRP A 15 8.27 -7.93 -6.67
N ILE A 16 8.56 -6.65 -6.93
CA ILE A 16 8.33 -5.57 -5.97
C ILE A 16 6.96 -4.90 -6.17
N TRP A 17 6.45 -4.84 -7.40
CA TRP A 17 5.18 -4.16 -7.67
C TRP A 17 4.07 -5.12 -8.06
N VAL A 18 4.31 -5.95 -9.08
CA VAL A 18 3.25 -6.80 -9.63
C VAL A 18 2.82 -7.86 -8.61
N LEU A 19 3.78 -8.53 -7.97
CA LEU A 19 3.48 -9.62 -7.05
C LEU A 19 2.72 -9.15 -5.79
N PRO A 20 3.14 -8.08 -5.08
CA PRO A 20 2.38 -7.59 -3.92
C PRO A 20 0.99 -7.08 -4.29
N LEU A 21 0.85 -6.37 -5.41
CA LEU A 21 -0.45 -5.93 -5.89
C LEU A 21 -1.35 -7.12 -6.25
N ALA A 22 -0.82 -8.13 -6.96
CA ALA A 22 -1.56 -9.34 -7.29
C ALA A 22 -2.03 -10.07 -6.03
N LEU A 23 -1.17 -10.20 -5.02
CA LEU A 23 -1.54 -10.79 -3.72
C LEU A 23 -2.68 -10.01 -3.05
N VAL A 24 -2.60 -8.68 -3.04
CA VAL A 24 -3.68 -7.83 -2.52
C VAL A 24 -4.98 -8.06 -3.29
N PHE A 25 -4.94 -8.11 -4.62
CA PHE A 25 -6.11 -8.39 -5.45
C PHE A 25 -6.69 -9.81 -5.28
N LEU A 26 -5.88 -10.78 -4.87
CA LEU A 26 -6.37 -12.13 -4.55
C LEU A 26 -7.03 -12.21 -3.17
N THR A 27 -6.70 -11.30 -2.26
CA THR A 27 -7.22 -11.28 -0.87
C THR A 27 -8.74 -11.38 -0.78
N PRO A 28 -9.55 -10.64 -1.56
CA PRO A 28 -11.01 -10.74 -1.53
C PRO A 28 -11.58 -12.13 -1.84
N ALA A 29 -10.85 -12.97 -2.57
CA ALA A 29 -11.26 -14.34 -2.88
C ALA A 29 -11.07 -15.28 -1.67
N VAL A 30 -10.01 -15.05 -0.89
CA VAL A 30 -9.56 -15.98 0.15
C VAL A 30 -10.10 -15.61 1.54
N VAL A 31 -10.25 -14.31 1.81
CA VAL A 31 -10.59 -13.80 3.15
C VAL A 31 -12.09 -13.63 3.34
N ASP A 32 -12.55 -13.87 4.56
CA ASP A 32 -13.96 -13.72 4.92
C ASP A 32 -14.39 -12.26 5.03
N ARG A 33 -15.69 -12.04 4.78
CA ARG A 33 -16.29 -10.70 4.73
C ARG A 33 -16.11 -9.90 6.02
N GLU A 34 -16.11 -10.56 7.17
CA GLU A 34 -15.97 -9.89 8.47
C GLU A 34 -14.58 -9.26 8.63
N GLN A 35 -13.54 -9.91 8.12
CA GLN A 35 -12.16 -9.40 8.17
C GLN A 35 -11.93 -8.27 7.16
N MET A 36 -12.79 -8.13 6.14
CA MET A 36 -12.72 -7.06 5.15
C MET A 36 -13.37 -5.76 5.61
N ARG A 37 -14.21 -5.81 6.64
CA ARG A 37 -14.81 -4.62 7.26
C ARG A 37 -13.80 -3.93 8.16
N VAL A 38 -14.07 -2.67 8.51
CA VAL A 38 -13.28 -1.93 9.49
C VAL A 38 -13.43 -2.60 10.86
N PRO A 39 -12.37 -3.19 11.43
CA PRO A 39 -12.45 -3.89 12.71
C PRO A 39 -12.54 -2.88 13.88
N ARG A 40 -13.17 -3.29 14.98
CA ARG A 40 -13.27 -2.45 16.20
C ARG A 40 -11.91 -2.04 16.76
N GLU A 41 -10.89 -2.87 16.58
CA GLU A 41 -9.52 -2.56 17.00
C GLU A 41 -8.88 -1.41 16.20
N GLU A 42 -9.24 -1.24 14.92
CA GLU A 42 -8.82 -0.06 14.15
C GLU A 42 -9.51 1.21 14.65
N VAL A 43 -10.79 1.12 15.01
CA VAL A 43 -11.52 2.23 15.63
C VAL A 43 -10.87 2.64 16.95
N LYS A 44 -10.53 1.67 17.80
CA LYS A 44 -9.78 1.92 19.05
C LYS A 44 -8.42 2.56 18.78
N THR A 45 -7.71 2.10 17.74
CA THR A 45 -6.44 2.70 17.31
C THR A 45 -6.60 4.16 16.90
N MET A 46 -7.66 4.50 16.17
CA MET A 46 -7.95 5.90 15.81
C MET A 46 -8.18 6.78 17.05
N LEU A 47 -8.95 6.28 18.02
CA LEU A 47 -9.19 7.00 19.27
C LEU A 47 -7.89 7.23 20.06
N LEU A 48 -7.01 6.24 20.11
CA LEU A 48 -5.69 6.37 20.73
C LEU A 48 -4.80 7.40 20.02
N LEU A 49 -4.97 7.58 18.72
CA LEU A 49 -4.30 8.60 17.91
C LEU A 49 -5.00 9.98 17.98
N GLY A 50 -6.00 10.15 18.84
CA GLY A 50 -6.74 11.40 19.01
C GLY A 50 -7.72 11.71 17.87
N GLN A 51 -8.06 10.73 17.03
CA GLN A 51 -9.03 10.91 15.95
C GLN A 51 -10.45 10.58 16.43
N ASP A 52 -11.41 11.38 15.99
CA ASP A 52 -12.84 11.08 16.13
C ASP A 52 -13.28 10.09 15.04
N ALA A 53 -13.55 8.85 15.45
CA ALA A 53 -13.93 7.77 14.55
C ALA A 53 -15.21 8.05 13.74
N GLU A 54 -16.18 8.77 14.29
CA GLU A 54 -17.39 9.13 13.55
C GLU A 54 -17.07 10.13 12.46
N ARG A 55 -16.24 11.14 12.77
CA ARG A 55 -15.80 12.12 11.79
C ARG A 55 -14.96 11.49 10.68
N VAL A 56 -14.10 10.54 11.02
CA VAL A 56 -13.34 9.76 10.02
C VAL A 56 -14.29 8.98 9.12
N THR A 57 -15.29 8.31 9.69
CA THR A 57 -16.28 7.54 8.93
C THR A 57 -17.07 8.43 7.99
N ARG A 58 -17.58 9.58 8.45
CA ARG A 58 -18.29 10.55 7.59
C ARG A 58 -17.43 11.04 6.42
N ARG A 59 -16.13 11.29 6.64
CA ARG A 59 -15.20 11.68 5.57
C ARG A 59 -14.95 10.54 4.60
N ALA A 60 -14.75 9.33 5.11
CA ALA A 60 -14.53 8.13 4.31
C ALA A 60 -15.75 7.84 3.41
N ASP A 61 -16.96 7.96 3.96
CA ASP A 61 -18.22 7.79 3.22
C ASP A 61 -18.33 8.80 2.08
N ALA A 62 -18.08 10.09 2.36
CA ALA A 62 -18.13 11.13 1.34
C ALA A 62 -17.09 10.91 0.22
N LEU A 63 -15.87 10.53 0.58
CA LEU A 63 -14.80 10.20 -0.38
C LEU A 63 -15.15 8.96 -1.20
N TYR A 64 -15.60 7.89 -0.55
CA TYR A 64 -15.98 6.65 -1.22
C TYR A 64 -17.15 6.87 -2.18
N GLN A 65 -18.17 7.63 -1.74
CA GLN A 65 -19.32 7.97 -2.54
C GLN A 65 -18.91 8.77 -3.79
N SER A 66 -18.09 9.82 -3.62
CA SER A 66 -17.68 10.69 -4.73
C SER A 66 -16.71 10.00 -5.71
N MET A 67 -15.78 9.18 -5.23
CA MET A 67 -14.75 8.57 -6.06
C MET A 67 -15.20 7.28 -6.76
N PHE A 68 -16.05 6.47 -6.13
CA PHE A 68 -16.34 5.11 -6.62
C PHE A 68 -17.82 4.87 -6.91
N VAL A 69 -18.73 5.40 -6.09
CA VAL A 69 -20.17 5.16 -6.27
C VAL A 69 -20.74 6.10 -7.33
N ALA A 70 -20.50 7.40 -7.21
CA ALA A 70 -21.00 8.42 -8.14
C ALA A 70 -20.39 8.29 -9.54
N THR A 71 -19.14 7.80 -9.64
CA THR A 71 -18.48 7.51 -10.92
C THR A 71 -18.99 6.23 -11.59
N GLY A 72 -19.80 5.43 -10.89
CA GLY A 72 -20.32 4.16 -11.39
C GLY A 72 -19.30 3.01 -11.39
N ALA A 73 -18.11 3.20 -10.82
CA ALA A 73 -17.05 2.17 -10.80
C ALA A 73 -17.53 0.89 -10.08
N VAL A 74 -18.26 1.03 -8.96
CA VAL A 74 -18.85 -0.11 -8.24
C VAL A 74 -19.80 -0.88 -9.14
N GLY A 75 -20.75 -0.20 -9.79
CA GLY A 75 -21.73 -0.85 -10.67
C GLY A 75 -21.10 -1.46 -11.92
N TRP A 76 -20.09 -0.81 -12.50
CA TRP A 76 -19.37 -1.32 -13.67
C TRP A 76 -18.60 -2.60 -13.33
N THR A 77 -17.84 -2.61 -12.23
CA THR A 77 -17.13 -3.81 -11.77
C THR A 77 -18.08 -4.93 -11.35
N GLN A 78 -19.26 -4.60 -10.81
CA GLN A 78 -20.29 -5.59 -10.50
C GLN A 78 -20.73 -6.32 -11.77
N LYS A 79 -21.03 -5.58 -12.84
CA LYS A 79 -21.42 -6.18 -14.13
C LYS A 79 -20.31 -7.02 -14.77
N LEU A 80 -19.06 -6.61 -14.60
CA LEU A 80 -17.91 -7.29 -15.19
C LEU A 80 -17.50 -8.55 -14.42
N LEU A 81 -17.54 -8.50 -13.09
CA LEU A 81 -17.02 -9.58 -12.23
C LEU A 81 -18.09 -10.57 -11.78
N THR A 82 -19.36 -10.16 -11.68
CA THR A 82 -20.41 -11.05 -11.15
C THR A 82 -21.12 -11.83 -12.25
N SER A 83 -21.26 -13.13 -12.04
CA SER A 83 -22.07 -13.98 -12.91
C SER A 83 -23.52 -14.03 -12.42
N GLN A 84 -24.47 -13.95 -13.35
CA GLN A 84 -25.89 -14.15 -13.08
C GLN A 84 -26.18 -15.65 -13.14
N GLY A 85 -26.44 -16.28 -11.98
CA GLY A 85 -26.85 -17.67 -11.90
C GLY A 85 -28.33 -17.78 -11.56
N LYS A 86 -29.10 -18.52 -12.37
CA LYS A 86 -30.50 -18.85 -12.10
C LYS A 86 -30.59 -20.04 -11.15
N SER A 87 -31.70 -20.18 -10.44
CA SER A 87 -31.94 -21.30 -9.52
C SER A 87 -31.90 -22.67 -10.22
N THR A 88 -32.26 -22.68 -11.51
CA THR A 88 -32.28 -23.85 -12.40
C THR A 88 -30.90 -24.27 -12.91
N ASP A 89 -29.86 -23.46 -12.71
CA ASP A 89 -28.54 -23.74 -13.28
C ASP A 89 -27.82 -24.87 -12.55
N PRO A 90 -26.89 -25.58 -13.24
CA PRO A 90 -26.04 -26.60 -12.61
C PRO A 90 -25.31 -26.07 -11.37
N VAL A 91 -25.05 -26.96 -10.41
CA VAL A 91 -24.40 -26.64 -9.11
C VAL A 91 -23.13 -25.82 -9.29
N PHE A 92 -22.30 -26.16 -10.28
CA PHE A 92 -21.06 -25.45 -10.61
C PHE A 92 -21.30 -23.96 -10.90
N PHE A 93 -22.25 -23.62 -11.79
CA PHE A 93 -22.55 -22.23 -12.16
C PHE A 93 -23.16 -21.44 -11.00
N ARG A 94 -23.97 -22.09 -10.15
CA ARG A 94 -24.51 -21.45 -8.94
C ARG A 94 -23.42 -21.14 -7.92
N ASN A 95 -22.44 -22.04 -7.76
CA ASN A 95 -21.30 -21.81 -6.88
C ASN A 95 -20.39 -20.70 -7.44
N LEU A 96 -20.09 -20.72 -8.75
CA LEU A 96 -19.32 -19.66 -9.41
C LEU A 96 -20.00 -18.28 -9.26
N ALA A 97 -21.32 -18.21 -9.44
CA ALA A 97 -22.08 -16.98 -9.23
C ALA A 97 -22.03 -16.49 -7.77
N ARG A 98 -21.98 -17.41 -6.80
CA ARG A 98 -21.82 -17.08 -5.37
C ARG A 98 -20.42 -16.55 -5.08
N GLU A 99 -19.38 -17.22 -5.56
CA GLU A 99 -17.98 -16.83 -5.30
C GLU A 99 -17.64 -15.50 -5.98
N THR A 100 -18.12 -15.27 -7.20
CA THR A 100 -17.91 -14.00 -7.89
C THR A 100 -18.61 -12.82 -7.19
N ARG A 101 -19.81 -13.03 -6.64
CA ARG A 101 -20.48 -12.03 -5.80
C ARG A 101 -19.73 -11.79 -4.49
N LYS A 102 -19.29 -12.86 -3.81
CA LYS A 102 -18.45 -12.76 -2.60
C LYS A 102 -17.19 -11.95 -2.86
N TYR A 103 -16.47 -12.27 -3.94
CA TYR A 103 -15.26 -11.57 -4.35
C TYR A 103 -15.52 -10.08 -4.57
N HIS A 104 -16.58 -9.74 -5.33
CA HIS A 104 -16.96 -8.36 -5.59
C HIS A 104 -17.26 -7.58 -4.31
N ASP A 105 -18.08 -8.15 -3.42
CA ASP A 105 -18.43 -7.52 -2.14
C ASP A 105 -17.18 -7.32 -1.28
N ASN A 106 -16.32 -8.34 -1.18
CA ASN A 106 -15.08 -8.27 -0.40
C ASN A 106 -14.10 -7.25 -0.98
N LEU A 107 -13.98 -7.16 -2.30
CA LEU A 107 -13.11 -6.19 -2.98
C LEU A 107 -13.51 -4.77 -2.60
N TRP A 108 -14.80 -4.45 -2.66
CA TRP A 108 -15.28 -3.11 -2.32
C TRP A 108 -15.25 -2.81 -0.82
N ASN A 109 -15.42 -3.81 0.05
CA ASN A 109 -15.17 -3.65 1.49
C ASN A 109 -13.68 -3.34 1.76
N MET A 110 -12.77 -4.04 1.08
CA MET A 110 -11.32 -3.79 1.17
C MET A 110 -10.97 -2.37 0.71
N VAL A 111 -11.53 -1.92 -0.43
CA VAL A 111 -11.34 -0.56 -0.93
C VAL A 111 -11.91 0.47 0.04
N TYR A 112 -13.13 0.26 0.54
CA TYR A 112 -13.73 1.17 1.54
C TYR A 112 -12.86 1.26 2.80
N ARG A 113 -12.38 0.13 3.33
CA ARG A 113 -11.47 0.10 4.48
C ARG A 113 -10.17 0.86 4.21
N ALA A 114 -9.62 0.75 2.99
CA ALA A 114 -8.45 1.53 2.59
C ALA A 114 -8.74 3.04 2.58
N VAL A 115 -9.88 3.47 2.04
CA VAL A 115 -10.33 4.87 2.09
C VAL A 115 -10.50 5.34 3.53
N TRP A 116 -11.11 4.53 4.39
CA TRP A 116 -11.31 4.85 5.80
C TRP A 116 -9.99 5.01 6.55
N ARG A 117 -9.03 4.10 6.33
CA ARG A 117 -7.66 4.20 6.87
C ARG A 117 -6.96 5.46 6.41
N LEU A 118 -7.03 5.78 5.12
CA LEU A 118 -6.44 7.02 4.60
C LEU A 118 -7.10 8.25 5.22
N ALA A 119 -8.43 8.29 5.34
CA ALA A 119 -9.14 9.41 5.95
C ALA A 119 -8.78 9.63 7.44
N GLY A 120 -8.51 8.56 8.19
CA GLY A 120 -8.18 8.62 9.62
C GLY A 120 -6.70 8.74 9.95
N LEU A 121 -5.85 7.96 9.27
CA LEU A 121 -4.41 7.90 9.55
C LEU A 121 -3.62 9.02 8.88
N TRP A 122 -4.13 9.66 7.84
CA TRP A 122 -3.37 10.65 7.08
C TRP A 122 -2.76 11.78 7.92
N PRO A 123 -3.49 12.40 8.88
CA PRO A 123 -2.89 13.45 9.71
C PRO A 123 -1.71 12.94 10.55
N THR A 124 -1.87 11.79 11.22
CA THR A 124 -0.82 11.17 12.03
C THR A 124 0.35 10.74 11.16
N PHE A 125 0.08 10.07 10.04
CA PHE A 125 1.10 9.62 9.11
C PHE A 125 1.92 10.80 8.58
N LEU A 126 1.26 11.88 8.16
CA LEU A 126 1.95 13.09 7.68
C LEU A 126 2.83 13.72 8.78
N ALA A 127 2.32 13.81 10.01
CA ALA A 127 3.10 14.31 11.14
C ALA A 127 4.35 13.46 11.40
N LEU A 128 4.22 12.12 11.39
CA LEU A 128 5.36 11.22 11.58
C LEU A 128 6.36 11.28 10.42
N MET A 129 5.87 11.40 9.18
CA MET A 129 6.71 11.58 8.00
C MET A 129 7.52 12.89 8.08
N LEU A 130 6.89 13.99 8.49
CA LEU A 130 7.60 15.26 8.69
C LEU A 130 8.59 15.21 9.86
N ALA A 131 8.26 14.50 10.94
CA ALA A 131 9.11 14.42 12.13
C ALA A 131 10.30 13.46 11.98
N LEU A 132 10.17 12.39 11.19
CA LEU A 132 11.18 11.33 11.09
C LEU A 132 11.78 11.22 9.68
N ALA A 133 10.93 11.07 8.66
CA ALA A 133 11.38 10.80 7.31
C ALA A 133 12.09 12.02 6.69
N LEU A 134 11.60 13.24 6.94
CA LEU A 134 12.22 14.45 6.41
C LEU A 134 13.62 14.72 7.03
N PRO A 135 13.82 14.70 8.37
CA PRO A 135 15.16 14.82 8.95
C PRO A 135 16.11 13.71 8.48
N ALA A 136 15.63 12.47 8.37
CA ALA A 136 16.42 11.34 7.88
C ALA A 136 16.85 11.54 6.41
N LEU A 137 15.98 12.08 5.56
CA LEU A 137 16.33 12.45 4.19
C LEU A 137 17.42 13.55 4.17
N ILE A 138 17.23 14.63 4.95
CA ILE A 138 18.18 15.75 5.00
C ILE A 138 19.55 15.28 5.51
N ASP A 139 19.60 14.52 6.59
CA ASP A 139 20.85 13.97 7.12
C ASP A 139 21.54 13.06 6.11
N GLY A 140 20.77 12.19 5.44
CA GLY A 140 21.29 11.33 4.37
C GLY A 140 21.93 12.13 3.23
N LEU A 141 21.31 13.24 2.81
CA LEU A 141 21.87 14.15 1.80
C LEU A 141 23.18 14.82 2.28
N VAL A 142 23.25 15.24 3.54
CA VAL A 142 24.47 15.82 4.13
C VAL A 142 25.59 14.79 4.21
N VAL A 143 25.28 13.56 4.63
CA VAL A 143 26.23 12.44 4.65
C VAL A 143 26.77 12.17 3.24
N ARG A 144 25.90 12.19 2.22
CA ARG A 144 26.31 12.06 0.83
C ARG A 144 27.26 13.18 0.42
N ALA A 145 26.94 14.44 0.73
CA ALA A 145 27.80 15.57 0.39
C ALA A 145 29.22 15.42 0.99
N LYS A 146 29.32 15.01 2.25
CA LYS A 146 30.60 14.70 2.91
C LYS A 146 31.38 13.57 2.22
N LYS A 147 30.69 12.51 1.75
CA LYS A 147 31.34 11.41 1.03
C LYS A 147 31.92 11.85 -0.31
N VAL A 148 31.19 12.72 -1.04
CA VAL A 148 31.64 13.29 -2.31
C VAL A 148 32.89 14.15 -2.10
N ASP A 149 32.88 15.02 -1.09
CA ASP A 149 34.01 15.89 -0.75
C ASP A 149 35.27 15.11 -0.38
N MET A 150 35.12 13.96 0.29
CA MET A 150 36.23 13.07 0.65
C MET A 150 36.70 12.14 -0.48
N PHE A 151 36.21 12.29 -1.72
CA PHE A 151 36.55 11.41 -2.87
C PHE A 151 36.45 9.91 -2.57
N ARG A 152 35.52 9.49 -1.69
CA ARG A 152 35.39 8.07 -1.31
C ARG A 152 34.92 7.24 -2.51
N SER A 153 35.57 6.08 -2.73
CA SER A 153 35.23 5.20 -3.86
C SER A 153 33.80 4.67 -3.78
N HIS A 154 33.13 4.65 -4.92
CA HIS A 154 31.76 4.20 -5.06
C HIS A 154 31.64 2.68 -4.93
N ASN A 155 30.68 2.20 -4.14
CA ASN A 155 30.31 0.79 -4.12
C ASN A 155 28.96 0.58 -4.84
N PRO A 156 28.95 -0.05 -6.03
CA PRO A 156 27.74 -0.22 -6.82
C PRO A 156 26.69 -1.09 -6.11
N VAL A 157 27.09 -1.98 -5.21
CA VAL A 157 26.16 -2.80 -4.42
C VAL A 157 25.29 -1.92 -3.54
N PHE A 158 25.88 -0.93 -2.85
CA PHE A 158 25.11 -0.03 -1.99
C PHE A 158 24.13 0.84 -2.77
N PHE A 159 24.50 1.28 -3.98
CA PHE A 159 23.59 2.03 -4.86
C PHE A 159 22.37 1.20 -5.25
N TRP A 160 22.60 -0.01 -5.76
CA TRP A 160 21.50 -0.89 -6.17
C TRP A 160 20.65 -1.34 -4.99
N SER A 161 21.26 -1.77 -3.88
CA SER A 161 20.55 -2.19 -2.67
C SER A 161 19.70 -1.06 -2.07
N ALA A 162 20.22 0.18 -2.05
CA ALA A 162 19.47 1.35 -1.62
C ALA A 162 18.24 1.60 -2.51
N GLY A 163 18.42 1.54 -3.84
CA GLY A 163 17.30 1.64 -4.77
C GLY A 163 16.23 0.58 -4.53
N HIS A 164 16.62 -0.68 -4.30
CA HIS A 164 15.68 -1.77 -4.01
C HIS A 164 14.95 -1.54 -2.69
N LEU A 165 15.67 -1.13 -1.64
CA LEU A 165 15.08 -0.84 -0.34
C LEU A 165 14.04 0.29 -0.44
N PHE A 166 14.35 1.36 -1.15
CA PHE A 166 13.41 2.46 -1.39
C PHE A 166 12.16 1.99 -2.11
N VAL A 167 12.30 1.26 -3.21
CA VAL A 167 11.17 0.77 -4.02
C VAL A 167 10.33 -0.22 -3.19
N MET A 168 10.95 -1.12 -2.43
CA MET A 168 10.25 -2.08 -1.57
C MET A 168 9.44 -1.37 -0.49
N VAL A 169 10.05 -0.42 0.22
CA VAL A 169 9.36 0.31 1.28
C VAL A 169 8.21 1.14 0.70
N MET A 170 8.44 1.89 -0.38
CA MET A 170 7.38 2.64 -1.06
C MET A 170 6.23 1.73 -1.54
N GLY A 171 6.56 0.56 -2.11
CA GLY A 171 5.58 -0.40 -2.60
C GLY A 171 4.73 -1.01 -1.48
N VAL A 172 5.37 -1.48 -0.41
CA VAL A 172 4.69 -2.01 0.79
C VAL A 172 3.76 -0.97 1.40
N PHE A 173 4.17 0.29 1.41
CA PHE A 173 3.35 1.37 1.94
C PHE A 173 2.13 1.70 1.11
N LEU A 174 2.26 1.66 -0.21
CA LEU A 174 1.13 1.89 -1.11
C LEU A 174 0.05 0.81 -0.94
N VAL A 175 0.47 -0.42 -0.61
CA VAL A 175 -0.46 -1.53 -0.35
C VAL A 175 -0.92 -1.65 1.11
N LEU A 176 -0.25 -0.98 2.05
CA LEU A 176 -0.57 -1.04 3.48
C LEU A 176 -2.06 -0.74 3.78
N PRO A 177 -2.69 0.30 3.19
CA PRO A 177 -4.11 0.56 3.39
C PRO A 177 -5.03 -0.55 2.86
N LEU A 178 -4.57 -1.39 1.95
CA LEU A 178 -5.35 -2.47 1.34
C LEU A 178 -5.19 -3.81 2.07
N LEU A 179 -4.29 -3.93 3.04
CA LEU A 179 -4.08 -5.18 3.76
C LEU A 179 -5.31 -5.58 4.59
N PRO A 180 -5.67 -6.87 4.65
CA PRO A 180 -6.82 -7.33 5.44
C PRO A 180 -6.55 -7.31 6.97
N PHE A 181 -5.32 -7.04 7.39
CA PHE A 181 -4.91 -7.08 8.79
C PHE A 181 -5.11 -5.73 9.48
N THR A 182 -5.52 -5.74 10.75
CA THR A 182 -5.64 -4.55 11.59
C THR A 182 -4.32 -3.77 11.64
N ILE A 183 -4.34 -2.50 11.28
CA ILE A 183 -3.16 -1.63 11.43
C ILE A 183 -3.09 -1.17 12.88
N SER A 184 -2.19 -1.79 13.65
CA SER A 184 -1.89 -1.35 15.01
C SER A 184 -0.96 -0.13 15.01
N ILE A 185 -0.89 0.53 16.16
CA ILE A 185 0.04 1.64 16.40
C ILE A 185 1.49 1.22 16.12
N SER A 186 1.89 0.01 16.56
CA SER A 186 3.23 -0.52 16.34
C SER A 186 3.53 -0.73 14.86
N ILE A 187 2.56 -1.21 14.07
CA ILE A 187 2.71 -1.36 12.62
C ILE A 187 2.92 0.02 11.98
N LEU A 188 2.10 1.02 12.36
CA LEU A 188 2.23 2.37 11.85
C LEU A 188 3.61 2.97 12.12
N TYR A 189 4.06 2.97 13.38
CA TYR A 189 5.37 3.53 13.75
C TYR A 189 6.53 2.74 13.15
N GLY A 190 6.50 1.41 13.21
CA GLY A 190 7.54 0.57 12.65
C GLY A 190 7.69 0.77 11.14
N ALA A 191 6.56 0.93 10.45
CA ALA A 191 6.56 1.23 9.04
C ALA A 191 7.19 2.62 8.78
N VAL A 192 6.81 3.68 9.52
CA VAL A 192 7.39 5.02 9.30
C VAL A 192 8.90 5.02 9.57
N ALA A 193 9.34 4.32 10.62
CA ALA A 193 10.76 4.15 10.90
C ALA A 193 11.49 3.46 9.74
N ALA A 194 10.88 2.44 9.12
CA ALA A 194 11.42 1.78 7.93
C ALA A 194 11.51 2.74 6.73
N ILE A 195 10.54 3.64 6.52
CA ILE A 195 10.65 4.70 5.50
C ILE A 195 11.80 5.64 5.79
N ALA A 196 11.88 6.17 7.01
CA ALA A 196 12.92 7.11 7.38
C ALA A 196 14.32 6.51 7.16
N LEU A 197 14.51 5.25 7.58
CA LEU A 197 15.75 4.52 7.35
C LEU A 197 16.01 4.28 5.85
N ALA A 198 15.01 3.84 5.09
CA ALA A 198 15.16 3.61 3.66
C ALA A 198 15.52 4.88 2.91
N LEU A 199 14.88 6.01 3.24
CA LEU A 199 15.20 7.33 2.68
C LEU A 199 16.61 7.76 3.04
N TRP A 200 17.03 7.60 4.30
CA TRP A 200 18.38 7.95 4.72
C TRP A 200 19.44 7.11 4.00
N VAL A 201 19.25 5.78 3.95
CA VAL A 201 20.15 4.86 3.24
C VAL A 201 20.20 5.21 1.76
N THR A 202 19.06 5.53 1.17
CA THR A 202 19.01 5.90 -0.25
C THR A 202 19.71 7.23 -0.48
N ALA A 203 19.31 8.29 0.20
CA ALA A 203 19.90 9.61 0.04
C ALA A 203 21.40 9.64 0.33
N SER A 204 21.88 8.87 1.29
CA SER A 204 23.30 8.79 1.65
C SER A 204 24.17 8.00 0.68
N ASN A 205 23.58 7.22 -0.23
CA ASN A 205 24.30 6.33 -1.16
C ASN A 205 23.92 6.52 -2.64
N PHE A 206 22.86 7.26 -2.97
CA PHE A 206 22.49 7.57 -4.36
C PHE A 206 23.45 8.61 -4.94
N GLN A 207 24.58 8.17 -5.50
CA GLN A 207 25.50 9.03 -6.24
C GLN A 207 25.38 8.71 -7.73
N THR A 208 25.15 9.73 -8.55
CA THR A 208 25.34 9.66 -10.00
C THR A 208 26.84 9.48 -10.23
N GLY A 209 27.21 8.35 -10.84
CA GLY A 209 28.59 8.15 -11.29
C GLY A 209 29.02 9.32 -12.17
N VAL A 210 30.23 9.82 -11.91
CA VAL A 210 30.95 10.67 -12.86
C VAL A 210 31.43 9.79 -14.01
#